data_AF-A0A0D3L9R3-F1
#
_entry.id   AF-A0A0D3L9R3-F1
#
_cell.length_a   1.000
_cell.length_b   1.000
_cell.length_c   1.000
_cell.angle_alpha   90.00
_cell.angle_beta   90.00
_cell.angle_gamma   90.00
#
_symmetry.space_group_name_H-M   'P 1'
#
loop_
_entity.id
_entity.type
_entity.pdbx_description
1 polymer ?
#
loop_
_entity_poly.entity_id
_entity_poly.type
_entity_poly.pdbx_seq_one_letter_code
_entity_poly.pdbx_strand_id
1 'polypeptide(L)'
;MKKLSILAQPDDSTCGPTSLHAVYNYFKYDLGLDEVIRSVNYLEGGGTLAVFLGLDALSKGFSARMYTSNLTMFDPSWRELPKEELLKKLDAQLKYKKGRKFTLATAAYKQFLLKGGEINMEMLDEALLKSYLSRNIPILAGLSATYLYQTKREYADEQDRSIFDDLRGEPMGHFVVLTKLEGEYLWVADPYKENPISSTNYYKIETNRVINAIHLGILTYDANILIVSPKNLI
;
A
#
# COMPACT_ATOMS: atom_id res chain seq x y z
N MET A 1 -23.20 8.34 3.03
CA MET A 1 -21.86 7.76 2.80
C MET A 1 -21.54 6.85 3.96
N LYS A 2 -21.08 5.61 3.72
CA LYS A 2 -20.58 4.77 4.82
C LYS A 2 -19.30 5.41 5.35
N LYS A 3 -19.17 5.51 6.66
CA LYS A 3 -17.92 5.91 7.31
C LYS A 3 -17.01 4.68 7.36
N LEU A 4 -15.78 4.81 6.86
CA LEU A 4 -14.77 3.76 7.01
C LEU A 4 -14.34 3.68 8.48
N SER A 5 -14.22 2.46 8.99
CA SER A 5 -13.74 2.20 10.35
C SER A 5 -12.41 1.44 10.28
N ILE A 6 -11.34 2.07 10.73
CA ILE A 6 -10.02 1.46 10.88
C ILE A 6 -9.74 1.15 12.35
N LEU A 7 -9.05 0.04 12.60
CA LEU A 7 -8.53 -0.35 13.92
C LEU A 7 -7.08 0.12 14.07
N ALA A 8 -6.57 0.13 15.30
CA ALA A 8 -5.14 0.28 15.54
C ALA A 8 -4.41 -1.00 15.13
N GLN A 9 -3.26 -0.87 14.46
CA GLN A 9 -2.41 -2.03 14.16
C GLN A 9 -1.85 -2.64 15.46
N PRO A 10 -1.84 -3.98 15.60
CA PRO A 10 -1.28 -4.64 16.77
C PRO A 10 0.23 -4.50 16.93
N ASP A 11 0.98 -4.39 15.82
CA ASP A 11 2.44 -4.33 15.79
C ASP A 11 2.95 -3.53 14.58
N ASP A 12 4.26 -3.30 14.49
CA ASP A 12 4.90 -2.47 13.45
C ASP A 12 4.85 -3.08 12.03
N SER A 13 4.46 -4.35 11.90
CA SER A 13 4.38 -5.07 10.62
C SER A 13 2.96 -5.15 10.05
N THR A 14 1.94 -4.80 10.84
CA THR A 14 0.52 -5.08 10.54
C THR A 14 -0.26 -3.88 10.01
N CYS A 15 0.39 -2.77 9.65
CA CYS A 15 -0.25 -1.60 9.06
C CYS A 15 -1.04 -1.92 7.77
N GLY A 16 -0.45 -2.71 6.86
CA GLY A 16 -1.07 -3.12 5.60
C GLY A 16 -2.30 -4.01 5.79
N PRO A 17 -2.20 -5.15 6.50
CA PRO A 17 -3.36 -5.98 6.86
C PRO A 17 -4.47 -5.21 7.58
N THR A 18 -4.12 -4.32 8.52
CA THR A 18 -5.10 -3.50 9.25
C THR A 18 -5.84 -2.53 8.32
N SER A 19 -5.11 -1.93 7.39
CA SER A 19 -5.70 -1.08 6.36
C SER A 19 -6.60 -1.86 5.42
N LEU A 20 -6.17 -3.05 4.97
CA LEU A 20 -6.96 -3.94 4.10
C LEU A 20 -8.25 -4.40 4.78
N HIS A 21 -8.17 -4.78 6.06
CA HIS A 21 -9.31 -5.12 6.90
C HIS A 21 -10.33 -3.96 6.95
N ALA A 22 -9.88 -2.71 7.08
CA ALA A 22 -10.78 -1.55 7.07
C ALA A 22 -11.53 -1.42 5.72
N VAL A 23 -10.89 -1.77 4.60
CA VAL A 23 -11.53 -1.81 3.28
C VAL A 23 -12.52 -2.97 3.16
N TYR A 24 -12.21 -4.16 3.68
CA TYR A 24 -13.18 -5.27 3.73
C TYR A 24 -14.43 -4.90 4.52
N ASN A 25 -14.26 -4.33 5.71
CA ASN A 25 -15.37 -3.86 6.54
C ASN A 25 -16.20 -2.78 5.86
N TYR A 26 -15.55 -1.86 5.14
CA TYR A 26 -16.24 -0.85 4.34
C TYR A 26 -17.24 -1.48 3.34
N PHE A 27 -16.83 -2.58 2.70
CA PHE A 27 -17.64 -3.36 1.78
C PHE A 27 -18.52 -4.43 2.46
N LYS A 28 -18.64 -4.42 3.80
CA LYS A 28 -19.42 -5.39 4.60
C LYS A 28 -18.96 -6.83 4.43
N TYR A 29 -17.68 -7.03 4.14
CA TYR A 29 -17.07 -8.34 4.21
C TYR A 29 -16.57 -8.55 5.65
N ASP A 30 -17.38 -9.24 6.44
CA ASP A 30 -17.14 -9.47 7.86
C ASP A 30 -16.02 -10.49 8.04
N LEU A 31 -14.90 -10.03 8.59
CA LEU A 31 -13.69 -10.84 8.78
C LEU A 31 -12.90 -10.23 9.94
N GLY A 32 -12.44 -11.04 10.90
CA GLY A 32 -11.63 -10.53 12.00
C GLY A 32 -10.27 -9.99 11.53
N LEU A 33 -9.74 -8.98 12.22
CA LEU A 33 -8.40 -8.43 11.92
C LEU A 33 -7.31 -9.51 11.98
N ASP A 34 -7.35 -10.37 12.99
CA ASP A 34 -6.41 -11.49 13.14
C ASP A 34 -6.48 -12.50 11.98
N GLU A 35 -7.63 -12.63 11.34
CA GLU A 35 -7.78 -13.48 10.16
C GLU A 35 -7.10 -12.87 8.95
N VAL A 36 -7.22 -11.55 8.75
CA VAL A 36 -6.51 -10.84 7.67
C VAL A 36 -4.99 -10.86 7.90
N ILE A 37 -4.55 -10.62 9.15
CA ILE A 37 -3.14 -10.69 9.53
C ILE A 37 -2.57 -12.09 9.22
N ARG A 38 -3.29 -13.17 9.53
CA ARG A 38 -2.82 -14.52 9.24
C ARG A 38 -2.88 -14.91 7.76
N SER A 39 -3.75 -14.30 6.96
CA SER A 39 -3.93 -14.67 5.55
C SER A 39 -2.99 -13.93 4.59
N VAL A 40 -2.51 -12.74 4.98
CA VAL A 40 -1.57 -11.95 4.19
C VAL A 40 -0.14 -12.49 4.30
N ASN A 41 0.61 -12.42 3.20
CA ASN A 41 2.04 -12.73 3.20
C ASN A 41 2.89 -11.52 3.66
N TYR A 42 4.04 -11.83 4.26
CA TYR A 42 4.99 -10.85 4.80
C TYR A 42 6.37 -11.01 4.19
N LEU A 43 7.17 -9.95 4.27
CA LEU A 43 8.59 -9.99 3.94
C LEU A 43 9.41 -10.57 5.11
N GLU A 44 10.58 -11.12 4.78
CA GLU A 44 11.57 -11.45 5.79
C GLU A 44 12.10 -10.16 6.43
N GLY A 45 12.01 -10.05 7.75
CA GLY A 45 12.30 -8.82 8.50
C GLY A 45 11.07 -7.97 8.81
N GLY A 46 9.86 -8.42 8.46
CA GLY A 46 8.61 -7.72 8.78
C GLY A 46 8.09 -6.84 7.65
N GLY A 47 6.84 -6.39 7.82
CA GLY A 47 6.11 -5.60 6.84
C GLY A 47 5.52 -6.42 5.70
N THR A 48 4.70 -5.75 4.89
CA THR A 48 3.97 -6.36 3.77
C THR A 48 4.20 -5.56 2.49
N LEU A 49 3.78 -6.13 1.35
CA LEU A 49 3.75 -5.43 0.07
C LEU A 49 2.31 -5.32 -0.38
N ALA A 50 1.97 -4.23 -1.08
CA ALA A 50 0.63 -4.05 -1.64
C ALA A 50 0.18 -5.20 -2.54
N VAL A 51 1.13 -5.89 -3.20
CA VAL A 51 0.82 -7.07 -4.02
C VAL A 51 0.33 -8.25 -3.19
N PHE A 52 0.83 -8.42 -1.95
CA PHE A 52 0.33 -9.44 -1.04
C PHE A 52 -1.07 -9.11 -0.55
N LEU A 53 -1.33 -7.84 -0.24
CA LEU A 53 -2.68 -7.35 0.10
C LEU A 53 -3.66 -7.57 -1.08
N GLY A 54 -3.22 -7.28 -2.30
CA GLY A 54 -4.00 -7.51 -3.51
C GLY A 54 -4.29 -8.99 -3.76
N LEU A 55 -3.29 -9.87 -3.57
CA LEU A 55 -3.46 -11.32 -3.67
C LEU A 55 -4.47 -11.87 -2.66
N ASP A 56 -4.42 -11.36 -1.43
CA ASP A 56 -5.39 -11.71 -0.39
C ASP A 56 -6.81 -11.31 -0.80
N ALA A 57 -6.99 -10.08 -1.30
CA ALA A 57 -8.27 -9.60 -1.84
C ALA A 57 -8.80 -10.44 -3.00
N LEU A 58 -7.95 -10.76 -3.98
CA LEU A 58 -8.33 -11.63 -5.10
C LEU A 58 -8.77 -13.01 -4.61
N SER A 59 -8.09 -13.58 -3.60
CA SER A 59 -8.45 -14.88 -3.02
C SER A 59 -9.83 -14.89 -2.37
N LYS A 60 -10.28 -13.73 -1.88
CA LYS A 60 -11.60 -13.52 -1.25
C LYS A 60 -12.67 -13.06 -2.24
N GLY A 61 -12.37 -13.07 -3.55
CA GLY A 61 -13.32 -12.77 -4.61
C GLY A 61 -13.51 -11.28 -4.91
N PHE A 62 -12.66 -10.40 -4.36
CA PHE A 62 -12.62 -8.99 -4.74
C PHE A 62 -11.89 -8.80 -6.08
N SER A 63 -12.10 -7.65 -6.70
CA SER A 63 -11.19 -7.10 -7.71
C SER A 63 -10.08 -6.32 -7.03
N ALA A 64 -8.89 -6.37 -7.62
CA ALA A 64 -7.71 -5.65 -7.15
C ALA A 64 -6.99 -4.98 -8.32
N ARG A 65 -6.90 -3.65 -8.28
CA ARG A 65 -6.17 -2.84 -9.26
C ARG A 65 -5.10 -2.03 -8.55
N MET A 66 -3.85 -2.16 -8.97
CA MET A 66 -2.72 -1.42 -8.41
C MET A 66 -2.27 -0.35 -9.39
N TYR A 67 -2.04 0.85 -8.87
CA TYR A 67 -1.27 1.88 -9.57
C TYR A 67 0.07 1.99 -8.88
N THR A 68 1.17 1.89 -9.62
CA THR A 68 2.50 1.85 -9.00
C THR A 68 3.54 2.63 -9.79
N SER A 69 4.40 3.31 -9.03
CA SER A 69 5.65 3.89 -9.51
C SER A 69 6.85 3.13 -8.96
N ASN A 70 6.70 1.84 -8.64
CA ASN A 70 7.79 1.03 -8.14
C ASN A 70 8.79 0.70 -9.26
N LEU A 71 9.73 1.62 -9.47
CA LEU A 71 10.78 1.54 -10.50
C LEU A 71 11.78 0.41 -10.25
N THR A 72 11.82 -0.16 -9.03
CA THR A 72 12.58 -1.38 -8.79
C THR A 72 11.98 -2.56 -9.53
N MET A 73 10.64 -2.63 -9.62
CA MET A 73 9.90 -3.75 -10.21
C MET A 73 9.47 -3.52 -11.65
N PHE A 74 9.07 -2.29 -11.99
CA PHE A 74 8.45 -1.95 -13.28
C PHE A 74 9.20 -0.81 -13.97
N ASP A 75 9.56 -1.04 -15.23
CA ASP A 75 10.12 0.02 -16.08
C ASP A 75 8.97 0.85 -16.67
N PRO A 76 9.03 2.19 -16.69
CA PRO A 76 7.98 3.04 -17.25
C PRO A 76 7.64 2.73 -18.72
N SER A 77 8.61 2.20 -19.49
CA SER A 77 8.36 1.77 -20.88
C SER A 77 7.41 0.58 -21.00
N TRP A 78 7.07 -0.08 -19.89
CA TRP A 78 6.17 -1.23 -19.86
C TRP A 78 4.70 -0.86 -19.74
N ARG A 79 4.39 0.44 -19.63
CA ARG A 79 3.02 0.96 -19.39
C ARG A 79 1.96 0.35 -20.32
N GLU A 80 2.28 0.25 -21.60
CA GLU A 80 1.36 -0.24 -22.64
C GLU A 80 1.53 -1.74 -22.94
N LEU A 81 2.36 -2.46 -22.17
CA LEU A 81 2.57 -3.88 -22.42
C LEU A 81 1.36 -4.69 -21.96
N PRO A 82 0.91 -5.68 -22.76
CA PRO A 82 -0.10 -6.61 -22.31
C PRO A 82 0.45 -7.48 -21.17
N LYS A 83 -0.46 -8.02 -20.37
CA LYS A 83 -0.16 -8.88 -19.21
C LYS A 83 0.86 -9.97 -19.52
N GLU A 84 0.74 -10.62 -20.68
CA GLU A 84 1.61 -11.73 -21.09
C GLU A 84 3.06 -11.26 -21.26
N GLU A 85 3.27 -10.04 -21.78
CA GLU A 85 4.60 -9.45 -21.90
C GLU A 85 5.12 -8.95 -20.55
N LEU A 86 4.27 -8.40 -19.69
CA LEU A 86 4.65 -8.05 -18.31
C LEU A 86 5.16 -9.28 -17.54
N LEU A 87 4.49 -10.42 -17.65
CA LEU A 87 4.92 -11.68 -17.03
C LEU A 87 6.31 -12.11 -17.53
N LYS A 88 6.54 -12.03 -18.84
CA LYS A 88 7.86 -12.33 -19.44
C LYS A 88 8.94 -11.37 -18.95
N LYS A 89 8.63 -10.07 -18.84
CA LYS A 89 9.58 -9.05 -18.34
C LYS A 89 9.94 -9.30 -16.87
N LEU A 90 8.95 -9.59 -16.02
CA LEU A 90 9.17 -9.95 -14.62
C LEU A 90 10.10 -11.17 -14.48
N ASP A 91 9.91 -12.22 -15.29
CA ASP A 91 10.81 -13.37 -15.30
C ASP A 91 12.21 -13.04 -15.83
N ALA A 92 12.28 -12.26 -16.91
CA ALA A 92 13.56 -11.87 -17.51
C ALA A 92 14.43 -11.07 -16.53
N GLN A 93 13.82 -10.25 -15.66
CA GLN A 93 14.56 -9.49 -14.65
C GLN A 93 15.35 -10.38 -13.69
N LEU A 94 14.86 -11.58 -13.34
CA LEU A 94 15.53 -12.49 -12.39
C LEU A 94 16.90 -12.98 -12.87
N LYS A 95 17.16 -12.90 -14.18
CA LYS A 95 18.48 -13.18 -14.76
C LYS A 95 19.51 -12.16 -14.31
N TYR A 96 19.11 -10.89 -14.21
CA TYR A 96 20.00 -9.75 -13.98
C TYR A 96 19.95 -9.20 -12.55
N LYS A 97 18.77 -9.19 -11.93
CA LYS A 97 18.55 -8.69 -10.58
C LYS A 97 18.57 -9.83 -9.56
N LYS A 98 19.12 -9.56 -8.38
CA LYS A 98 19.29 -10.52 -7.28
C LYS A 98 18.73 -9.93 -5.99
N GLY A 99 18.61 -10.77 -4.97
CA GLY A 99 18.12 -10.38 -3.65
C GLY A 99 16.77 -11.02 -3.33
N ARG A 100 16.63 -11.53 -2.11
CA ARG A 100 15.46 -12.30 -1.68
C ARG A 100 14.17 -11.49 -1.77
N LYS A 101 14.17 -10.22 -1.34
CA LYS A 101 13.02 -9.31 -1.43
C LYS A 101 12.57 -9.11 -2.88
N PHE A 102 13.50 -8.88 -3.81
CA PHE A 102 13.20 -8.74 -5.23
C PHE A 102 12.57 -10.02 -5.80
N THR A 103 13.18 -11.18 -5.55
CA THR A 103 12.67 -12.48 -6.03
C THR A 103 11.27 -12.79 -5.50
N LEU A 104 11.02 -12.53 -4.20
CA LEU A 104 9.69 -12.71 -3.60
C LEU A 104 8.67 -11.75 -4.23
N ALA A 105 9.02 -10.47 -4.38
CA ALA A 105 8.15 -9.50 -5.03
C ALA A 105 7.83 -9.90 -6.48
N THR A 106 8.83 -10.32 -7.27
CA THR A 106 8.62 -10.82 -8.64
C THR A 106 7.62 -11.97 -8.67
N ALA A 107 7.78 -12.98 -7.80
CA ALA A 107 6.87 -14.11 -7.74
C ALA A 107 5.43 -13.68 -7.38
N ALA A 108 5.30 -12.76 -6.42
CA ALA A 108 4.01 -12.23 -6.00
C ALA A 108 3.30 -11.44 -7.12
N TYR A 109 4.00 -10.56 -7.82
CA TYR A 109 3.43 -9.79 -8.94
C TYR A 109 3.00 -10.69 -10.09
N LYS A 110 3.78 -11.74 -10.39
CA LYS A 110 3.36 -12.73 -11.38
C LYS A 110 2.07 -13.43 -10.95
N GLN A 111 2.00 -13.89 -9.71
CA GLN A 111 0.79 -14.54 -9.19
C GLN A 111 -0.41 -13.59 -9.21
N PHE A 112 -0.21 -12.32 -8.88
CA PHE A 112 -1.25 -11.30 -8.87
C PHE A 112 -1.84 -11.10 -10.27
N LEU A 113 -0.99 -10.91 -11.29
CA LEU A 113 -1.42 -10.80 -12.68
C LEU A 113 -2.13 -12.08 -13.17
N LEU A 114 -1.62 -13.26 -12.82
CA LEU A 114 -2.23 -14.55 -13.18
C LEU A 114 -3.60 -14.76 -12.54
N LYS A 115 -3.82 -14.22 -11.34
CA LYS A 115 -5.12 -14.26 -10.63
C LYS A 115 -6.09 -13.16 -11.07
N GLY A 116 -5.76 -12.39 -12.10
CA GLY A 116 -6.61 -11.33 -12.64
C GLY A 116 -6.46 -9.97 -11.96
N GLY A 117 -5.43 -9.80 -11.12
CA GLY A 117 -5.05 -8.48 -10.62
C GLY A 117 -4.51 -7.60 -11.74
N GLU A 118 -4.82 -6.32 -11.66
CA GLU A 118 -4.43 -5.34 -12.69
C GLU A 118 -3.30 -4.42 -12.17
N ILE A 119 -2.31 -4.14 -13.01
CA ILE A 119 -1.20 -3.24 -12.70
C ILE A 119 -1.20 -2.11 -13.70
N ASN A 120 -1.22 -0.88 -13.21
CA ASN A 120 -1.16 0.34 -13.98
C ASN A 120 0.06 1.16 -13.55
N MET A 121 0.81 1.65 -14.53
CA MET A 121 1.99 2.50 -14.31
C MET A 121 1.69 3.97 -14.65
N GLU A 122 0.44 4.37 -14.44
CA GLU A 122 0.01 5.74 -14.68
C GLU A 122 0.52 6.70 -13.62
N MET A 123 0.56 7.99 -13.97
CA MET A 123 0.88 9.04 -13.01
C MET A 123 -0.17 9.05 -11.90
N LEU A 124 0.30 8.99 -10.65
CA LEU A 124 -0.55 9.18 -9.49
C LEU A 124 -0.75 10.68 -9.28
N ASP A 125 -1.97 11.15 -9.49
CA ASP A 125 -2.33 12.55 -9.32
C ASP A 125 -3.65 12.71 -8.56
N GLU A 126 -4.04 13.96 -8.30
CA GLU A 126 -5.30 14.27 -7.65
C GLU A 126 -6.51 13.76 -8.44
N ALA A 127 -6.45 13.81 -9.78
CA ALA A 127 -7.54 13.39 -10.64
C ALA A 127 -7.82 11.89 -10.50
N LEU A 128 -6.76 11.08 -10.44
CA LEU A 128 -6.84 9.64 -10.20
C LEU A 128 -7.47 9.35 -8.83
N LEU A 129 -6.99 9.98 -7.76
CA LEU A 129 -7.56 9.81 -6.41
C LEU A 129 -9.05 10.21 -6.39
N LYS A 130 -9.37 11.38 -6.96
CA LYS A 130 -10.74 11.90 -7.05
C LYS A 130 -11.66 10.96 -7.83
N SER A 131 -11.15 10.29 -8.87
CA SER A 131 -11.94 9.35 -9.68
C SER A 131 -12.48 8.17 -8.85
N TYR A 132 -11.75 7.71 -7.84
CA TYR A 132 -12.20 6.63 -6.95
C TYR A 132 -12.98 7.16 -5.75
N LEU A 133 -12.50 8.21 -5.11
CA LEU A 133 -13.10 8.75 -3.88
C LEU A 133 -14.48 9.37 -4.12
N SER A 134 -14.72 9.98 -5.28
CA SER A 134 -16.05 10.50 -5.66
C SER A 134 -17.11 9.39 -5.83
N ARG A 135 -16.66 8.17 -6.14
CA ARG A 135 -17.49 6.95 -6.20
C ARG A 135 -17.57 6.21 -4.86
N ASN A 136 -17.02 6.80 -3.79
CA ASN A 136 -16.93 6.19 -2.45
C ASN A 136 -16.13 4.88 -2.45
N ILE A 137 -15.08 4.78 -3.26
CA ILE A 137 -14.16 3.65 -3.25
C ILE A 137 -12.92 4.06 -2.44
N PRO A 138 -12.69 3.49 -1.24
CA PRO A 138 -11.50 3.81 -0.45
C PRO A 138 -10.24 3.30 -1.15
N ILE A 139 -9.12 3.98 -0.90
CA ILE A 139 -7.84 3.71 -1.56
C ILE A 139 -6.83 3.27 -0.51
N LEU A 140 -6.27 2.06 -0.65
CA LEU A 140 -5.10 1.67 0.13
C LEU A 140 -3.87 2.34 -0.47
N ALA A 141 -3.04 2.99 0.34
CA ALA A 141 -1.84 3.67 -0.13
C ALA A 141 -0.62 3.17 0.62
N GLY A 142 0.37 2.66 -0.12
CA GLY A 142 1.70 2.38 0.39
C GLY A 142 2.60 3.59 0.17
N LEU A 143 3.06 4.20 1.25
CA LEU A 143 3.74 5.51 1.25
C LEU A 143 4.91 5.56 2.23
N SER A 144 5.71 6.63 2.16
CA SER A 144 6.72 6.94 3.18
C SER A 144 6.08 7.58 4.41
N ALA A 145 6.08 6.87 5.54
CA ALA A 145 5.68 7.43 6.83
C ALA A 145 6.60 8.56 7.27
N THR A 146 7.92 8.40 7.10
CA THR A 146 8.91 9.43 7.46
C THR A 146 8.57 10.78 6.81
N TYR A 147 8.27 10.79 5.50
CA TYR A 147 7.88 12.01 4.80
C TYR A 147 6.45 12.46 5.14
N LEU A 148 5.49 11.52 5.20
CA LEU A 148 4.11 11.85 5.52
C LEU A 148 4.01 12.53 6.88
N TYR A 149 4.73 12.04 7.89
CA TYR A 149 4.74 12.53 9.26
C TYR A 149 5.73 13.67 9.49
N GLN A 150 6.71 13.86 8.60
CA GLN A 150 7.82 14.82 8.78
C GLN A 150 8.60 14.53 10.08
N THR A 151 8.87 13.25 10.31
CA THR A 151 9.60 12.75 11.47
C THR A 151 11.02 12.36 11.09
N LYS A 152 11.84 12.11 12.11
CA LYS A 152 13.16 11.49 11.90
C LYS A 152 12.99 10.11 11.28
N ARG A 153 14.05 9.65 10.61
CA ARG A 153 14.19 8.26 10.17
C ARG A 153 14.34 7.34 11.39
N GLU A 154 14.22 6.04 11.20
CA GLU A 154 14.14 5.07 12.29
C GLU A 154 15.09 3.89 12.06
N TYR A 155 15.55 3.26 13.13
CA TYR A 155 16.23 1.97 13.10
C TYR A 155 15.77 1.10 14.27
N ALA A 156 15.84 -0.22 14.12
CA ALA A 156 15.57 -1.16 15.19
C ALA A 156 16.79 -1.30 16.11
N ASP A 157 16.60 -1.15 17.42
CA ASP A 157 17.65 -1.45 18.40
C ASP A 157 17.80 -2.97 18.64
N GLU A 158 18.68 -3.35 19.56
CA GLU A 158 18.93 -4.77 19.90
C GLU A 158 17.70 -5.50 20.49
N GLN A 159 16.65 -4.77 20.86
CA GLN A 159 15.39 -5.30 21.37
C GLN A 159 14.24 -5.16 20.35
N ASP A 160 14.56 -4.94 19.07
CA ASP A 160 13.60 -4.70 17.99
C ASP A 160 12.67 -3.51 18.23
N ARG A 161 13.08 -2.53 19.04
CA ARG A 161 12.31 -1.30 19.26
C ARG A 161 12.69 -0.26 18.23
N SER A 162 11.70 0.47 17.72
CA SER A 162 11.95 1.57 16.80
C SER A 162 12.56 2.78 17.52
N ILE A 163 13.72 3.24 17.04
CA ILE A 163 14.43 4.42 17.55
C ILE A 163 14.52 5.49 16.46
N PHE A 164 13.95 6.66 16.74
CA PHE A 164 13.99 7.83 15.87
C PHE A 164 15.35 8.55 15.90
N ASP A 165 16.06 8.57 14.78
CA ASP A 165 17.38 9.17 14.62
C ASP A 165 17.54 9.74 13.20
N ASP A 166 17.91 11.02 13.11
CA ASP A 166 18.01 11.75 11.85
C ASP A 166 19.29 11.43 11.06
N LEU A 167 20.28 10.79 11.67
CA LEU A 167 21.56 10.43 11.05
C LEU A 167 21.64 8.95 10.72
N ARG A 168 21.35 8.09 11.71
CA ARG A 168 21.52 6.63 11.64
C ARG A 168 20.28 5.91 11.12
N GLY A 169 19.11 6.53 11.24
CA GLY A 169 17.86 5.91 10.83
C GLY A 169 17.72 5.77 9.32
N GLU A 170 16.89 4.83 8.91
CA GLU A 170 16.43 4.66 7.53
C GLU A 170 14.97 5.10 7.37
N PRO A 171 14.54 5.50 6.16
CA PRO A 171 13.14 5.86 5.90
C PRO A 171 12.20 4.67 6.14
N MET A 172 11.03 4.97 6.72
CA MET A 172 9.99 3.98 7.02
C MET A 172 8.84 4.06 6.02
N GLY A 173 8.35 2.89 5.62
CA GLY A 173 7.16 2.69 4.79
C GLY A 173 5.92 2.51 5.67
N HIS A 174 4.74 2.77 5.12
CA HIS A 174 3.49 2.64 5.84
C HIS A 174 2.30 2.46 4.91
N PHE A 175 1.25 1.84 5.44
CA PHE A 175 -0.04 1.70 4.77
C PHE A 175 -1.13 2.47 5.50
N VAL A 176 -1.88 3.26 4.73
CA VAL A 176 -3.06 3.98 5.20
C VAL A 176 -4.22 3.80 4.22
N VAL A 177 -5.42 4.22 4.62
CA VAL A 177 -6.60 4.26 3.75
C VAL A 177 -7.05 5.69 3.49
N LEU A 178 -7.11 6.09 2.23
CA LEU A 178 -7.61 7.40 1.81
C LEU A 178 -9.12 7.29 1.57
N THR A 179 -9.91 8.18 2.18
CA THR A 179 -11.36 8.00 2.25
C THR A 179 -12.19 9.12 1.62
N LYS A 180 -11.67 10.34 1.54
CA LYS A 180 -12.41 11.48 0.99
C LYS A 180 -11.48 12.62 0.60
N LEU A 181 -11.66 13.17 -0.59
CA LEU A 181 -11.04 14.42 -1.01
C LEU A 181 -12.00 15.59 -0.72
N GLU A 182 -11.50 16.66 -0.10
CA GLU A 182 -12.29 17.81 0.33
C GLU A 182 -11.48 19.11 0.19
N GLY A 183 -11.67 19.76 -0.96
CA GLY A 183 -10.80 20.84 -1.41
C GLY A 183 -9.40 20.29 -1.69
N GLU A 184 -8.37 20.99 -1.24
CA GLU A 184 -6.95 20.63 -1.42
C GLU A 184 -6.45 19.56 -0.44
N TYR A 185 -7.37 18.94 0.30
CA TYR A 185 -7.05 18.07 1.41
C TYR A 185 -7.68 16.70 1.26
N LEU A 186 -7.01 15.71 1.84
CA LEU A 186 -7.37 14.33 1.83
C LEU A 186 -7.58 13.81 3.24
N TRP A 187 -8.70 13.11 3.45
CA TRP A 187 -8.97 12.36 4.66
C TRP A 187 -8.24 11.03 4.63
N VAL A 188 -7.48 10.78 5.69
CA VAL A 188 -6.67 9.59 5.90
C VAL A 188 -7.19 8.86 7.12
N ALA A 189 -7.38 7.55 6.97
CA ALA A 189 -7.56 6.60 8.06
C ALA A 189 -6.25 5.82 8.21
N ASP A 190 -5.59 6.03 9.34
CA ASP A 190 -4.23 5.58 9.63
C ASP A 190 -4.28 4.53 10.76
N PRO A 191 -3.82 3.30 10.54
CA PRO A 191 -3.83 2.27 11.59
C PRO A 191 -2.81 2.52 12.70
N TYR A 192 -1.84 3.42 12.50
CA TYR A 192 -0.85 3.76 13.52
C TYR A 192 -1.46 4.76 14.52
N LYS A 193 -1.79 4.27 15.72
CA LYS A 193 -2.48 5.07 16.76
C LYS A 193 -1.62 6.22 17.29
N GLU A 194 -0.30 6.06 17.28
CA GLU A 194 0.66 7.06 17.76
C GLU A 194 1.16 7.97 16.63
N ASN A 195 0.44 8.04 15.51
CA ASN A 195 0.78 8.95 14.43
C ASN A 195 0.90 10.40 14.98
N PRO A 196 1.92 11.17 14.58
CA PRO A 196 2.17 12.49 15.15
C PRO A 196 1.25 13.57 14.59
N ILE A 197 0.39 13.24 13.60
CA ILE A 197 -0.52 14.20 12.96
C ILE A 197 -1.78 14.39 13.79
N SER A 198 -2.28 13.32 14.43
CA SER A 198 -3.55 13.31 15.14
C SER A 198 -3.52 12.37 16.34
N SER A 199 -4.25 12.73 17.39
CA SER A 199 -4.48 11.85 18.54
C SER A 199 -5.47 10.71 18.27
N THR A 200 -5.94 10.59 17.03
CA THR A 200 -6.85 9.54 16.57
C THR A 200 -6.32 8.91 15.28
N ASN A 201 -6.92 7.79 14.88
CA ASN A 201 -6.63 7.13 13.59
C ASN A 201 -7.12 7.92 12.36
N TYR A 202 -7.66 9.14 12.52
CA TYR A 202 -8.20 9.91 11.42
C TYR A 202 -7.65 11.33 11.42
N TYR A 203 -7.27 11.81 10.24
CA TYR A 203 -6.85 13.18 10.03
C TYR A 203 -7.07 13.64 8.60
N LYS A 204 -6.99 14.95 8.42
CA LYS A 204 -7.05 15.62 7.12
C LYS A 204 -5.69 16.25 6.85
N ILE A 205 -5.13 16.04 5.67
CA ILE A 205 -3.80 16.53 5.30
C ILE A 205 -3.80 16.95 3.83
N GLU A 206 -2.89 17.84 3.42
CA GLU A 206 -2.79 18.32 2.04
C GLU A 206 -2.60 17.16 1.06
N THR A 207 -3.40 17.14 -0.01
CA THR A 207 -3.38 16.06 -1.01
C THR A 207 -2.00 15.89 -1.64
N ASN A 208 -1.31 16.99 -1.95
CA ASN A 208 0.04 16.97 -2.51
C ASN A 208 1.05 16.31 -1.56
N ARG A 209 0.93 16.52 -0.25
CA ARG A 209 1.80 15.85 0.74
C ARG A 209 1.61 14.34 0.72
N VAL A 210 0.37 13.87 0.55
CA VAL A 210 0.09 12.43 0.44
C VAL A 210 0.61 11.85 -0.87
N ILE A 211 0.38 12.51 -2.00
CA ILE A 211 0.89 12.06 -3.32
C ILE A 211 2.41 11.97 -3.28
N ASN A 212 3.09 12.99 -2.75
CA ASN A 212 4.54 12.98 -2.58
C ASN A 212 5.01 11.87 -1.64
N ALA A 213 4.30 11.64 -0.52
CA ALA A 213 4.60 10.54 0.39
C ALA A 213 4.48 9.17 -0.32
N ILE A 214 3.47 8.99 -1.18
CA ILE A 214 3.30 7.77 -1.96
C ILE A 214 4.50 7.60 -2.89
N HIS A 215 4.84 8.59 -3.71
CA HIS A 215 6.00 8.48 -4.61
C HIS A 215 7.32 8.21 -3.89
N LEU A 216 7.56 8.89 -2.75
CA LEU A 216 8.76 8.68 -1.92
C LEU A 216 8.76 7.33 -1.20
N GLY A 217 7.62 6.63 -1.15
CA GLY A 217 7.52 5.27 -0.62
C GLY A 217 8.42 4.25 -1.33
N ILE A 218 8.92 4.58 -2.53
CA ILE A 218 9.83 3.74 -3.32
C ILE A 218 11.08 3.30 -2.55
N LEU A 219 11.54 4.11 -1.59
CA LEU A 219 12.67 3.80 -0.71
C LEU A 219 12.44 2.51 0.11
N THR A 220 11.19 2.11 0.28
CA THR A 220 10.79 0.95 1.09
C THR A 220 10.09 -0.16 0.28
N TYR A 221 10.11 -0.05 -1.06
CA TYR A 221 9.32 -0.83 -2.05
C TYR A 221 7.83 -0.45 -2.14
N ASP A 222 7.41 0.51 -1.33
CA ASP A 222 6.13 1.18 -1.51
C ASP A 222 6.21 2.18 -2.69
N ALA A 223 5.31 3.14 -2.84
CA ALA A 223 5.00 3.84 -4.11
C ALA A 223 3.95 3.14 -4.96
N ASN A 224 2.82 2.89 -4.30
CA ASN A 224 1.64 2.39 -4.96
C ASN A 224 0.37 2.86 -4.26
N ILE A 225 -0.72 2.84 -5.00
CA ILE A 225 -2.05 2.70 -4.43
C ILE A 225 -2.66 1.38 -4.90
N LEU A 226 -3.45 0.77 -4.03
CA LEU A 226 -4.20 -0.44 -4.30
C LEU A 226 -5.69 -0.16 -4.12
N ILE A 227 -6.43 -0.38 -5.19
CA ILE A 227 -7.88 -0.32 -5.20
C ILE A 227 -8.40 -1.74 -5.03
N VAL A 228 -9.06 -2.00 -3.90
CA VAL A 228 -9.77 -3.24 -3.62
C VAL A 228 -11.27 -2.93 -3.62
N SER A 229 -12.05 -3.68 -4.40
CA SER A 229 -13.49 -3.48 -4.45
C SER A 229 -14.23 -4.75 -4.89
N PRO A 230 -15.54 -4.88 -4.62
CA PRO A 230 -16.37 -5.88 -5.26
C PRO A 230 -16.27 -5.83 -6.79
N LYS A 231 -16.36 -6.99 -7.45
CA LYS A 231 -16.08 -7.15 -8.91
C LYS A 231 -16.80 -6.20 -9.87
N ASN A 232 -17.92 -5.62 -9.46
CA ASN A 232 -18.75 -4.77 -10.33
C ASN A 232 -18.46 -3.26 -10.16
N LEU A 233 -17.46 -2.86 -9.36
CA LEU A 233 -17.21 -1.45 -9.05
C LEU A 233 -16.00 -0.83 -9.76
N ILE A 234 -15.04 -1.63 -10.24
CA ILE A 234 -13.81 -1.15 -10.88
C ILE A 234 -13.45 -1.97 -12.11
#